data_AF-A0A7K3S9A7-F1
#
_entry.id   AF-A0A7K3S9A7-F1
#
_cell.length_a   1.000
_cell.length_b   1.000
_cell.length_c   1.000
_cell.angle_alpha   90.00
_cell.angle_beta   90.00
_cell.angle_gamma   90.00
#
_symmetry.space_group_name_H-M   'P 1'
#
loop_
_entity.id
_entity.type
_entity.pdbx_description
1 polymer ?
#
loop_
_entity_poly.entity_id
_entity_poly.type
_entity_poly.pdbx_seq_one_letter_code
_entity_poly.pdbx_strand_id
1 'polypeptide(L)' 'MKATEGADPFGTARLRRGVLDAWGAGPARFREDANAEEDLALGGYRDRLVVELAQNAADAAARAKVPG' A
#
# COMPACT_ATOMS: atom_id res chain seq x y z
N MET A 1 24.57 -7.58 14.50
CA MET A 1 24.00 -8.89 14.09
C MET A 1 22.74 -9.14 14.90
N LYS A 2 21.59 -9.20 14.21
CA LYS A 2 20.26 -9.73 14.57
C LYS A 2 19.51 -9.20 15.80
N ALA A 3 18.37 -8.57 15.53
CA ALA A 3 17.11 -9.28 15.72
C ALA A 3 16.42 -9.41 14.34
N THR A 4 15.58 -10.41 14.18
CA THR A 4 14.77 -10.71 13.00
C THR A 4 13.74 -9.60 12.71
N GLU A 5 14.23 -8.55 12.05
CA GLU A 5 13.50 -7.66 11.13
C GLU A 5 13.11 -8.38 9.81
N GLY A 6 13.48 -9.66 9.69
CA GLY A 6 13.54 -10.44 8.45
C GLY A 6 12.23 -10.81 7.75
N ALA A 7 11.11 -10.16 8.05
CA ALA A 7 9.91 -10.25 7.20
C ALA A 7 9.16 -8.92 7.00
N ASP A 8 9.43 -7.88 7.81
CA ASP A 8 8.71 -6.60 7.73
C ASP A 8 9.67 -5.39 7.61
N PRO A 9 10.44 -5.31 6.51
CA PRO A 9 11.41 -4.23 6.30
C PRO A 9 10.77 -2.84 6.22
N PHE A 10 9.45 -2.76 6.01
CA PHE A 10 8.72 -1.51 5.89
C PHE A 10 7.92 -1.15 7.16
N GLY A 11 8.03 -1.93 8.24
CA GLY A 11 7.32 -1.67 9.49
C GLY A 11 5.78 -1.67 9.35
N THR A 12 5.27 -2.43 8.38
CA THR A 12 3.83 -2.53 8.07
C THR A 12 3.00 -3.04 9.24
N ALA A 13 3.58 -3.85 10.14
CA ALA A 13 2.90 -4.34 11.33
C ALA A 13 2.53 -3.19 12.29
N ARG A 14 3.45 -2.22 12.48
CA ARG A 14 3.21 -1.04 13.31
C ARG A 14 2.15 -0.14 12.68
N LEU A 15 2.23 0.08 11.38
CA LEU A 15 1.26 0.89 10.64
C LEU A 15 -0.15 0.28 10.71
N ARG A 16 -0.25 -1.04 10.48
CA ARG A 16 -1.53 -1.77 10.58
C ARG A 16 -2.17 -1.59 11.96
N ARG A 17 -1.40 -1.71 13.04
CA ARG A 17 -1.92 -1.52 14.39
C ARG A 17 -2.54 -0.13 14.56
N GLY A 18 -1.82 0.92 14.18
CA GLY A 18 -2.30 2.30 14.30
C GLY A 18 -3.57 2.59 13.50
N VAL A 19 -3.69 2.04 12.29
CA VAL A 19 -4.91 2.17 11.46
C VAL A 19 -6.10 1.50 12.13
N LEU A 20 -5.94 0.26 12.60
CA LEU A 20 -7.01 -0.48 13.26
C LEU A 20 -7.45 0.20 14.56
N ASP A 21 -6.51 0.74 15.34
CA ASP A 21 -6.81 1.47 16.57
C ASP A 21 -7.60 2.76 16.26
N ALA A 22 -7.22 3.50 15.21
CA ALA A 22 -7.93 4.70 14.76
C ALA A 22 -9.34 4.41 14.27
N TRP A 23 -9.52 3.32 13.50
CA TRP A 23 -10.84 2.87 13.05
C TRP A 23 -11.73 2.42 14.21
N GLY A 24 -11.17 1.68 15.17
CA GLY A 24 -11.88 1.25 16.37
C GLY A 24 -12.30 2.42 17.26
N ALA A 25 -11.49 3.48 17.33
CA ALA A 25 -11.79 4.68 18.09
C ALA A 25 -12.84 5.59 17.41
N GLY A 26 -13.04 5.47 16.09
CA GLY A 26 -13.90 6.39 15.33
C GLY A 26 -14.52 5.76 14.07
N PRO A 27 -15.80 5.35 14.09
CA PRO A 27 -16.49 4.78 12.92
C PRO A 27 -16.53 5.71 11.70
N ALA A 28 -16.54 7.03 11.92
CA ALA A 28 -16.47 8.01 10.83
C ALA A 28 -15.13 7.93 10.09
N ARG A 29 -14.02 7.75 10.81
CA ARG A 29 -12.69 7.66 10.21
C ARG A 29 -12.56 6.45 9.30
N PHE A 30 -13.12 5.32 9.72
CA PHE A 30 -13.21 4.13 8.88
C PHE A 30 -13.99 4.41 7.57
N ARG A 31 -15.13 5.09 7.68
CA ARG A 31 -15.97 5.43 6.51
C ARG A 31 -15.24 6.35 5.54
N GLU A 32 -14.55 7.36 6.05
CA GLU A 32 -13.75 8.29 5.24
C GLU A 32 -12.63 7.57 4.48
N ASP A 33 -11.85 6.75 5.17
CA ASP A 33 -10.77 5.98 4.54
C ASP A 33 -11.33 4.99 3.48
N ALA A 34 -12.45 4.33 3.76
CA ALA A 34 -13.11 3.43 2.80
C ALA A 34 -13.63 4.17 1.54
N ASN A 35 -14.22 5.36 1.71
CA ASN A 35 -14.68 6.16 0.58
C ASN A 35 -13.50 6.64 -0.28
N ALA A 36 -12.38 7.03 0.34
CA ALA A 36 -11.18 7.44 -0.39
C ALA A 36 -10.61 6.30 -1.24
N GLU A 37 -10.62 5.07 -0.73
CA GLU A 37 -10.20 3.88 -1.48
C GLU A 37 -11.15 3.58 -2.65
N GLU A 38 -12.46 3.70 -2.45
CA GLU A 38 -13.46 3.53 -3.52
C GLU A 38 -13.31 4.59 -4.62
N ASP A 39 -13.11 5.87 -4.25
CA ASP A 39 -12.85 6.96 -5.19
C ASP A 39 -11.55 6.73 -5.98
N LEU A 40 -10.50 6.22 -5.32
CA LEU A 40 -9.24 5.87 -5.99
C LEU A 40 -9.44 4.70 -6.96
N ALA A 41 -10.17 3.66 -6.57
CA ALA A 41 -10.44 2.51 -7.44
C ALA A 41 -11.29 2.90 -8.66
N LEU A 42 -12.31 3.74 -8.47
CA LEU A 42 -13.26 4.13 -9.51
C LEU A 42 -12.79 5.33 -10.35
N GLY A 43 -11.92 6.18 -9.83
CA GLY A 43 -11.40 7.37 -10.50
C GLY A 43 -9.92 7.26 -10.84
N GLY A 44 -9.07 7.13 -9.82
CA GLY A 44 -7.60 7.21 -9.95
C GLY A 44 -6.96 6.03 -10.71
N TYR A 45 -7.45 4.82 -10.48
CA TYR A 45 -6.89 3.58 -11.02
C TYR A 45 -7.76 2.86 -12.04
N ARG A 46 -8.95 3.40 -12.33
CA ARG A 46 -9.92 2.74 -13.21
C ARG A 46 -9.29 2.38 -14.55
N ASP A 47 -9.41 1.10 -14.89
CA ASP A 47 -8.87 0.45 -16.09
C ASP A 47 -7.34 0.54 -16.27
N ARG A 48 -6.61 1.04 -15.27
CA ARG A 48 -5.17 1.31 -15.37
C ARG A 48 -4.33 0.70 -14.25
N LEU A 49 -4.93 0.24 -13.14
CA LEU A 49 -4.18 -0.33 -12.00
C LEU A 49 -3.14 -1.36 -12.42
N VAL A 50 -3.52 -2.32 -13.27
CA VAL A 50 -2.62 -3.39 -13.74
C VAL A 50 -1.48 -2.84 -14.58
N VAL A 51 -1.77 -1.86 -15.44
CA VAL A 51 -0.77 -1.21 -16.31
C VAL A 51 0.23 -0.41 -15.47
N GLU A 52 -0.26 0.39 -14.53
CA GLU A 52 0.58 1.21 -13.63
C GLU A 52 1.46 0.34 -12.74
N LEU A 53 0.93 -0.78 -12.21
CA LEU A 53 1.71 -1.73 -11.42
C LEU A 53 2.80 -2.41 -12.27
N ALA A 54 2.47 -2.81 -13.49
CA ALA A 54 3.45 -3.39 -14.41
C ALA A 54 4.55 -2.38 -14.77
N GLN A 55 4.19 -1.11 -15.01
CA GLN A 55 5.16 -0.04 -15.27
C GLN A 55 6.05 0.23 -14.05
N ASN A 56 5.48 0.31 -12.85
CA ASN A 56 6.27 0.48 -11.63
C ASN A 56 7.26 -0.67 -11.40
N ALA A 57 6.85 -1.91 -11.70
CA ALA A 57 7.72 -3.09 -11.63
C ALA A 57 8.84 -3.04 -12.67
N ALA A 58 8.51 -2.73 -13.93
CA ALA A 58 9.49 -2.57 -15.01
C ALA A 58 10.50 -1.45 -14.69
N ASP A 59 10.03 -0.31 -14.19
CA ASP A 59 10.89 0.80 -13.79
C ASP A 59 11.79 0.44 -12.60
N ALA A 60 11.28 -0.32 -11.63
CA ALA A 60 12.07 -0.83 -10.52
C ALA A 60 13.17 -1.81 -11.00
N ALA A 61 12.84 -2.71 -11.92
CA ALA A 61 13.79 -3.63 -12.52
C ALA A 61 14.88 -2.90 -13.32
N ALA A 62 14.49 -1.89 -14.11
CA ALA A 62 15.42 -1.03 -14.83
C ALA A 62 16.38 -0.29 -13.88
N ARG A 63 15.86 0.29 -12.79
CA ARG A 63 16.68 0.93 -11.73
C ARG A 63 17.64 -0.05 -11.05
N ALA A 64 17.20 -1.29 -10.85
CA ALA A 64 18.01 -2.36 -10.27
C ALA A 64 18.95 -3.06 -11.27
N LYS A 65 18.88 -2.71 -12.56
CA LYS A 65 19.64 -3.36 -13.66
C LYS A 65 19.40 -4.87 -13.75
N VAL A 66 18.17 -5.30 -13.50
CA VAL A 66 17.73 -6.69 -13.68
C VAL A 66 16.65 -6.75 -14.77
N PRO A 67 16.39 -7.91 -15.38
CA PRO A 67 15.24 -8.09 -16.25
C PRO A 67 13.94 -7.76 -15.49
N GLY A 68 13.05 -7.00 -16.13
CA GLY A 68 11.71 -6.66 -15.67
C GLY A 68 10.64 -7.42 -16.42
#